data_AF-A0A672HQB3-F1
#
_entry.id   AF-A0A672HQB3-F1
#
_cell.length_a   1.000
_cell.length_b   1.000
_cell.length_c   1.000
_cell.angle_alpha   90.00
_cell.angle_beta   90.00
_cell.angle_gamma   90.00
#
_symmetry.space_group_name_H-M   'P 1'
#
loop_
_entity.id
_entity.type
_entity.pdbx_description
1 polymer ?
#
loop_
_entity_poly.entity_id
_entity_poly.type
_entity_poly.pdbx_seq_one_letter_code
_entity_poly.pdbx_strand_id
1 'polypeptide(L)'
;MDEEPERAKRWEGGYERTWEVLKEDESGSLKATVEEILYQSKRKRVIESHGQVRLGMMRHLYVVIDCSRTMEDQDLKPNRLTSTLKFLLENVVT
;
A
#
# COMPACT_ATOMS: atom_id res chain seq x y z
N MET A 1 12.96 45.19 -25.23
CA MET A 1 13.95 44.71 -24.27
C MET A 1 13.22 43.71 -23.42
N ASP A 2 13.65 42.47 -23.57
CA ASP A 2 12.87 41.25 -23.35
C ASP A 2 12.43 41.07 -21.90
N GLU A 3 11.12 41.02 -21.66
CA GLU A 3 10.56 40.37 -20.48
C GLU A 3 10.57 38.87 -20.76
N GLU A 4 11.68 38.21 -20.42
CA GLU A 4 11.71 36.77 -20.26
C GLU A 4 11.11 36.49 -18.87
N PRO A 5 9.86 36.01 -18.75
CA PRO A 5 9.38 35.56 -17.46
C PRO A 5 10.30 34.41 -17.07
N GLU A 6 10.97 34.59 -15.94
CA GLU A 6 11.75 33.55 -15.28
C GLU A 6 11.04 32.22 -15.50
N ARG A 7 11.76 31.28 -16.10
CA ARG A 7 11.44 29.86 -16.09
C ARG A 7 11.34 29.44 -14.62
N ALA A 8 10.23 29.79 -13.96
CA ALA A 8 9.85 29.34 -12.64
C ALA A 8 10.01 27.84 -12.70
N LYS A 9 10.86 27.34 -11.81
CA LYS A 9 11.56 26.09 -12.00
C LYS A 9 10.50 25.00 -12.15
N ARG A 10 10.58 24.22 -13.23
CA ARG A 10 9.55 23.26 -13.71
C ARG A 10 9.12 22.18 -12.69
N TRP A 11 9.69 22.16 -11.49
CA TRP A 11 9.32 21.31 -10.36
C TRP A 11 8.31 21.96 -9.40
N GLU A 12 8.17 23.29 -9.39
CA GLU A 12 7.19 23.99 -8.54
C GLU A 12 5.75 23.70 -9.00
N GLY A 13 5.49 23.65 -10.31
CA GLY A 13 4.18 23.31 -10.85
C GLY A 13 3.83 21.82 -10.87
N GLY A 14 4.78 20.93 -10.59
CA GLY A 14 4.56 19.47 -10.62
C GLY A 14 4.07 18.90 -9.28
N TYR A 15 4.35 19.60 -8.17
CA TYR A 15 3.92 19.22 -6.83
C TYR A 15 2.53 19.79 -6.49
N GLU A 16 2.17 20.89 -7.15
CA GLU A 16 0.81 21.39 -7.15
C GLU A 16 -0.08 20.43 -7.96
N ARG A 17 -0.86 19.62 -7.23
CA ARG A 17 -2.26 19.28 -7.56
C ARG A 17 -2.54 17.84 -8.04
N THR A 18 -1.81 16.84 -7.56
CA THR A 18 -2.27 15.43 -7.65
C THR A 18 -3.64 15.24 -6.98
N TRP A 19 -3.95 16.05 -5.97
CA TRP A 19 -5.24 16.12 -5.27
C TRP A 19 -6.34 16.86 -6.03
N GLU A 20 -6.04 17.69 -7.04
CA GLU A 20 -7.10 18.33 -7.85
C GLU A 20 -7.64 17.41 -8.95
N VAL A 21 -6.93 16.34 -9.29
CA VAL A 21 -7.41 15.31 -10.22
C VAL A 21 -8.59 14.54 -9.60
N LEU A 22 -8.78 14.62 -8.27
CA LEU A 22 -10.00 14.23 -7.55
C LEU A 22 -11.08 15.33 -7.67
N LYS A 23 -11.54 15.61 -8.89
CA LYS A 23 -12.70 16.46 -9.15
C LYS A 23 -13.90 15.61 -9.60
N GLU A 24 -15.09 15.86 -9.03
CA GLU A 24 -16.34 15.29 -9.52
C GLU A 24 -16.50 15.56 -11.03
N ASP A 25 -17.05 14.58 -11.75
CA ASP A 25 -17.34 14.79 -13.17
C ASP A 25 -18.53 15.75 -13.36
N GLU A 26 -18.77 16.17 -14.61
CA GLU A 26 -19.81 17.14 -14.97
C GLU A 26 -21.25 16.65 -14.66
N SER A 27 -21.40 15.37 -14.27
CA SER A 27 -22.67 14.78 -13.83
C SER A 27 -22.90 14.82 -12.31
N GLY A 28 -21.92 15.33 -11.55
CA GLY A 28 -21.97 15.35 -10.08
C GLY A 28 -21.71 13.98 -9.45
N SER A 29 -21.09 13.05 -10.19
CA SER A 29 -20.81 11.70 -9.69
C SER A 29 -19.42 11.62 -9.03
N LEU A 30 -19.40 11.11 -7.81
CA LEU A 30 -18.19 11.00 -7.00
C LEU A 30 -17.26 9.90 -7.54
N LYS A 31 -16.05 10.30 -7.95
CA LYS A 31 -14.90 9.42 -8.21
C LYS A 31 -14.61 8.42 -7.09
N ALA A 32 -15.08 8.69 -5.86
CA ALA A 32 -14.98 7.81 -4.70
C ALA A 32 -15.55 6.40 -4.95
N THR A 33 -16.65 6.27 -5.71
CA THR A 33 -17.26 4.95 -6.00
C THR A 33 -16.36 4.12 -6.92
N VAL A 34 -15.70 4.74 -7.90
CA VAL A 34 -14.78 4.05 -8.82
C VAL A 34 -13.51 3.63 -8.07
N GLU A 35 -12.99 4.48 -7.19
CA GLU A 35 -11.82 4.15 -6.36
C GLU A 35 -12.12 3.00 -5.39
N GLU A 36 -13.32 2.96 -4.82
CA GLU A 36 -13.77 1.85 -3.99
C GLU A 36 -13.88 0.54 -4.78
N ILE A 37 -14.48 0.57 -5.98
CA ILE A 37 -14.56 -0.60 -6.87
C ILE A 37 -13.15 -1.10 -7.24
N LEU A 38 -12.22 -0.18 -7.52
CA LEU A 38 -10.84 -0.52 -7.86
C LEU A 38 -10.10 -1.12 -6.65
N TYR A 39 -10.30 -0.57 -5.45
CA TYR A 39 -9.73 -1.07 -4.20
C TYR A 39 -10.29 -2.46 -3.84
N GLN A 40 -11.61 -2.66 -3.95
CA GLN A 40 -12.27 -3.95 -3.76
C GLN A 40 -11.74 -4.99 -4.76
N SER A 41 -11.56 -4.61 -6.03
CA SER A 41 -11.01 -5.48 -7.07
C SER A 41 -9.56 -5.90 -6.76
N LYS A 42 -8.72 -4.98 -6.27
CA LYS A 42 -7.36 -5.27 -5.82
C LYS A 42 -7.35 -6.26 -4.65
N ARG A 43 -8.21 -6.07 -3.64
CA ARG A 43 -8.34 -7.02 -2.51
C ARG A 43 -8.79 -8.41 -2.95
N LYS A 44 -9.77 -8.48 -3.86
CA LYS A 44 -10.31 -9.76 -4.34
C LYS A 44 -9.22 -10.63 -5.00
N ARG A 45 -8.31 -10.01 -5.78
CA ARG A 45 -7.19 -10.72 -6.42
C ARG A 45 -6.20 -11.33 -5.43
N VAL A 46 -6.00 -10.70 -4.26
CA VAL A 46 -5.11 -11.22 -3.21
C VAL A 46 -5.72 -12.43 -2.50
N ILE A 47 -7.05 -12.55 -2.48
CA ILE A 47 -7.80 -13.55 -1.71
C ILE A 47 -8.16 -14.78 -2.57
N GLU A 48 -7.73 -14.87 -3.83
CA GLU A 48 -8.01 -16.04 -4.68
C GLU A 48 -7.31 -17.31 -4.14
N SER A 49 -7.98 -17.96 -3.18
CA SER A 49 -7.59 -19.27 -2.67
C SER A 49 -7.82 -20.29 -3.77
N HIS A 50 -6.74 -20.91 -4.22
CA HIS A 50 -6.85 -22.03 -5.15
C HIS A 50 -7.46 -23.22 -4.39
N GLY A 51 -8.57 -23.75 -4.88
CA GLY A 51 -9.23 -24.90 -4.26
C GLY A 51 -8.26 -26.08 -4.20
N GLN A 52 -7.80 -26.43 -3.01
CA GLN A 52 -6.87 -27.54 -2.82
C GLN A 52 -7.66 -28.86 -2.84
N VAL A 53 -7.45 -29.66 -3.90
CA VAL A 53 -8.12 -30.97 -4.09
C VAL A 53 -7.51 -32.11 -3.26
N ARG A 54 -6.46 -31.84 -2.47
CA ARG A 54 -5.75 -32.84 -1.66
C ARG A 54 -5.40 -32.26 -0.29
N LEU A 55 -5.43 -33.11 0.73
CA LEU A 55 -4.94 -32.78 2.08
C LEU A 55 -3.43 -32.47 2.00
N GLY A 56 -3.02 -31.35 2.58
CA GLY A 56 -1.61 -30.94 2.64
C GLY A 56 -0.80 -31.88 3.53
N MET A 57 0.47 -32.12 3.17
CA MET A 57 1.40 -32.89 4.00
C MET A 57 1.74 -32.13 5.30
N MET A 58 2.15 -32.86 6.35
CA MET A 58 2.70 -32.25 7.56
C MET A 58 3.94 -31.40 7.21
N ARG A 59 3.95 -30.14 7.67
CA ARG A 59 5.02 -29.18 7.39
C ARG A 59 5.87 -28.98 8.64
N HIS A 60 7.17 -29.14 8.51
CA HIS A 60 8.15 -28.69 9.51
C HIS A 60 8.60 -27.28 9.14
N LEU A 61 8.07 -26.29 9.85
CA LEU A 61 8.30 -24.87 9.57
C LEU A 61 9.30 -24.29 10.58
N TYR A 62 10.27 -23.51 10.08
CA TYR A 62 11.16 -22.70 10.90
C TYR A 62 10.94 -21.22 10.55
N VAL A 63 10.75 -20.40 11.57
CA VAL A 63 10.63 -18.95 11.41
C VAL A 63 11.95 -18.32 11.85
N VAL A 64 12.59 -17.59 10.95
CA VAL A 64 13.79 -16.81 11.23
C VAL A 64 13.42 -15.34 11.14
N ILE A 65 13.68 -14.61 12.21
CA ILE A 65 13.30 -13.20 12.34
C ILE A 65 14.58 -12.37 12.30
N ASP A 66 14.60 -11.33 11.47
CA ASP A 66 15.66 -10.33 11.52
C ASP A 66 15.52 -9.49 12.79
N CYS A 67 16.62 -9.34 13.53
CA CYS A 67 16.74 -8.53 14.74
C CYS A 67 17.86 -7.48 14.61
N SER A 68 18.19 -7.09 13.38
CA SER A 68 19.14 -6.02 13.09
C SER A 68 18.58 -4.64 13.43
N ARG A 69 19.44 -3.61 13.43
CA ARG A 69 19.06 -2.21 13.67
C ARG A 69 18.02 -1.68 12.68
N THR A 70 17.98 -2.25 11.47
CA THR A 70 16.98 -1.91 10.45
C THR A 70 15.56 -2.12 10.94
N MET A 71 15.36 -2.94 11.98
CA MET A 71 14.04 -3.22 12.55
C MET A 71 13.51 -2.14 13.51
N GLU A 72 14.33 -1.15 13.85
CA GLU A 72 13.95 0.02 14.66
C GLU A 72 13.24 1.11 13.83
N ASP A 73 13.36 1.06 12.51
CA ASP A 73 12.72 2.00 11.58
C ASP A 73 11.19 1.98 11.71
N GLN A 74 10.58 3.15 11.49
CA GLN A 74 9.14 3.37 11.63
C GLN A 74 8.40 3.53 10.29
N ASP A 75 8.74 2.72 9.29
CA ASP A 75 7.97 2.60 8.05
C ASP A 75 6.62 1.90 8.28
N LEU A 76 6.60 0.90 9.17
CA LEU A 76 5.44 0.33 9.83
C LEU A 76 5.41 0.81 11.28
N LYS A 77 4.21 1.07 11.80
CA LYS A 77 4.05 1.61 13.16
C LYS A 77 3.85 0.50 14.19
N PRO A 78 4.47 0.61 15.39
CA PRO A 78 5.41 1.65 15.80
C PRO A 78 6.82 1.49 15.19
N ASN A 79 7.26 0.27 14.94
CA ASN A 79 8.47 -0.07 14.19
C ASN A 79 8.30 -1.44 13.51
N ARG A 80 9.22 -1.77 12.58
CA ARG A 80 9.20 -3.04 11.84
C ARG A 80 9.14 -4.26 12.74
N LEU A 81 9.92 -4.28 13.82
CA LEU A 81 9.98 -5.44 14.72
C LEU A 81 8.62 -5.73 15.36
N THR A 82 8.00 -4.69 15.92
CA THR A 82 6.71 -4.81 16.61
C THR A 82 5.61 -5.25 15.63
N SER A 83 5.58 -4.66 14.43
CA SER A 83 4.63 -5.04 13.40
C SER A 83 4.81 -6.50 12.95
N THR A 84 6.07 -6.94 12.76
CA THR A 84 6.39 -8.31 12.34
C THR A 84 6.00 -9.33 13.42
N LEU A 85 6.37 -9.08 14.68
CA LEU A 85 6.05 -9.98 15.79
C LEU A 85 4.54 -10.08 16.02
N LYS A 86 3.82 -8.96 15.98
CA LYS A 86 2.36 -8.96 16.12
C LYS A 86 1.71 -9.81 15.02
N PHE A 87 2.12 -9.62 13.77
CA PHE A 87 1.58 -10.39 12.65
C PHE A 87 1.88 -11.90 12.79
N LEU A 88 3.11 -12.27 13.18
CA LEU A 88 3.49 -13.67 13.39
C LEU A 88 2.69 -14.32 14.51
N LEU A 89 2.49 -13.61 15.63
CA LEU A 89 1.69 -14.10 16.75
C LEU A 89 0.26 -14.39 16.31
N GLU A 90 -0.37 -13.48 15.57
CA GLU A 90 -1.78 -13.61 15.15
C GLU A 90 -2.01 -14.70 14.08
N ASN A 91 -1.04 -14.99 13.22
CA ASN A 91 -1.27 -15.81 12.01
C ASN A 91 -0.50 -17.13 11.95
N VAL A 92 0.55 -17.31 12.76
CA VAL A 92 1.42 -18.49 12.70
C VAL A 92 1.38 -19.32 13.97
N VAL A 93 1.23 -18.67 15.14
CA VAL A 93 1.32 -19.35 16.45
C VAL A 93 -0.05 -19.69 17.03
N THR A 94 -1.07 -18.86 16.79
CA THR A 94 -2.49 -19.15 17.13
C THR A 94 -3.25 -19.78 15.98
#